data_AF-A0A7J3JQD5-F1
#
_entry.id   AF-A0A7J3JQD5-F1
#
_cell.length_a   1.000
_cell.length_b   1.000
_cell.length_c   1.000
_cell.angle_alpha   90.00
_cell.angle_beta   90.00
_cell.angle_gamma   90.00
#
_symmetry.space_group_name_H-M   'P 1'
#
loop_
_entity.id
_entity.type
_entity.pdbx_description
1 polymer ?
#
loop_
_entity_poly.entity_id
_entity_poly.type
_entity_poly.pdbx_seq_one_letter_code
_entity_poly.pdbx_strand_id
1 'polypeptide(L)'
;MLGHVVVIQGIGKNSLMFTKIKQIYAVKKSNYQEIIIADLEDFGRCLILDGYIQSSEADEFIYHEFLVHPAMIVHPSPRKVLIIGGGEGAALREVLKHNTVEEAVMVDIDKDVVELSKEYLPMMHRNVFSNPKANVLITDGKKYIDETDKKFDIVILDLTDPYSSPIARDLYTAQFYRKVHSILTDDGVMVTQAGSSFFFREVYNEVRDAVKVVFPYILEYQVWIPSFGYACNFIIGSKKYNPMDLTPNKVDETLIKRNVKTVFFNGIRYQAVILMGIY
;
A
#
# COMPACT_ATOMS: atom_id res chain seq x y z
N MET A 1 -36.86 16.84 2.72
CA MET A 1 -35.51 16.27 2.87
C MET A 1 -34.94 16.12 1.48
N LEU A 2 -33.86 16.83 1.16
CA LEU A 2 -33.12 16.57 -0.08
C LEU A 2 -32.45 15.19 0.07
N GLY A 3 -32.64 14.31 -0.90
CA GLY A 3 -31.97 13.01 -0.91
C GLY A 3 -30.47 13.21 -1.08
N HIS A 4 -29.66 12.50 -0.29
CA HIS A 4 -28.22 12.47 -0.44
C HIS A 4 -27.80 11.12 -1.05
N VAL A 5 -26.85 11.15 -1.99
CA VAL A 5 -26.15 9.95 -2.45
C VAL A 5 -24.97 9.73 -1.49
N VAL A 6 -24.80 8.51 -1.01
CA VAL A 6 -23.76 8.14 -0.04
C VAL A 6 -23.05 6.87 -0.48
N VAL A 7 -21.76 6.77 -0.19
CA VAL A 7 -21.07 5.48 -0.12
C VAL A 7 -21.27 4.92 1.28
N ILE A 8 -21.57 3.62 1.35
CA ILE A 8 -21.71 2.87 2.60
C ILE A 8 -20.62 1.80 2.59
N GLN A 9 -19.61 1.93 3.45
CA GLN A 9 -18.54 0.95 3.55
C GLN A 9 -18.55 0.27 4.91
N GLY A 10 -18.25 -1.03 4.92
CA GLY A 10 -18.02 -1.76 6.16
C GLY A 10 -16.64 -1.42 6.73
N ILE A 11 -16.58 -1.02 8.01
CA ILE A 11 -15.30 -0.86 8.72
C ILE A 11 -15.03 -2.04 9.67
N GLY A 12 -16.07 -2.79 10.03
CA GLY A 12 -15.98 -4.02 10.82
C GLY A 12 -17.22 -4.88 10.64
N LYS A 13 -17.30 -6.03 11.33
CA LYS A 13 -18.40 -7.01 11.18
C LYS A 13 -19.80 -6.40 11.38
N ASN A 14 -19.93 -5.43 12.29
CA ASN A 14 -21.19 -4.82 12.68
C ASN A 14 -21.15 -3.28 12.61
N SER A 15 -20.20 -2.71 11.87
CA SER A 15 -19.95 -1.28 11.85
C SER A 15 -19.83 -0.79 10.41
N LEU A 16 -20.60 0.25 10.10
CA LEU A 16 -20.66 0.89 8.79
C LEU A 16 -20.24 2.36 8.91
N MET A 17 -19.58 2.86 7.86
CA MET A 17 -19.33 4.28 7.68
C MET A 17 -20.09 4.78 6.46
N PHE A 18 -20.73 5.95 6.61
CA PHE A 18 -21.48 6.62 5.56
C PHE A 18 -20.75 7.91 5.19
N THR A 19 -20.44 8.06 3.91
CA THR A 19 -19.79 9.27 3.40
C THR A 19 -20.58 9.82 2.23
N LYS A 20 -20.86 11.13 2.25
CA LYS A 20 -21.63 11.79 1.19
C LYS A 20 -20.82 11.85 -0.09
N ILE A 21 -21.45 11.45 -1.19
CA ILE A 21 -20.91 11.59 -2.54
C ILE A 21 -21.38 12.93 -3.09
N LYS A 22 -20.43 13.75 -3.52
CA LYS A 22 -20.68 15.02 -4.19
C LYS A 22 -20.94 14.81 -5.68
N GLN A 23 -20.12 13.99 -6.34
CA GLN A 23 -20.21 13.73 -7.78
C GLN A 23 -19.61 12.37 -8.12
N ILE A 24 -20.17 11.67 -9.11
CA ILE A 24 -19.62 10.43 -9.67
C ILE A 24 -19.10 10.75 -11.08
N TYR A 25 -17.87 10.34 -11.37
CA TYR A 25 -17.21 10.52 -12.67
C TYR A 25 -17.24 9.27 -13.53
N ALA A 26 -17.04 8.11 -12.90
CA ALA A 26 -17.03 6.83 -13.59
C ALA A 26 -17.62 5.74 -12.70
N VAL A 27 -18.36 4.82 -13.32
CA VAL A 27 -18.79 3.54 -12.74
C VAL A 27 -18.52 2.47 -13.78
N LYS A 28 -17.76 1.45 -13.42
CA LYS A 28 -17.41 0.35 -14.33
C LYS A 28 -17.33 -0.97 -13.56
N LYS A 29 -17.91 -2.04 -14.12
CA LYS A 29 -17.65 -3.40 -13.65
C LYS A 29 -16.55 -4.01 -14.54
N SER A 30 -15.40 -4.32 -13.97
CA SER A 30 -14.33 -5.07 -14.63
C SER A 30 -14.56 -6.58 -14.46
N ASN A 31 -13.62 -7.40 -14.95
CA ASN A 31 -13.64 -8.84 -14.70
C ASN A 31 -13.38 -9.20 -13.22
N TYR A 32 -12.93 -8.25 -12.40
CA TYR A 32 -12.49 -8.49 -11.02
C TYR A 32 -13.41 -7.83 -10.01
N GLN A 33 -13.86 -6.60 -10.26
CA GLN A 33 -14.54 -5.78 -9.26
C GLN A 33 -15.38 -4.66 -9.88
N GLU A 34 -16.22 -4.03 -9.07
CA GLU A 34 -16.81 -2.73 -9.39
C GLU A 34 -15.82 -1.61 -9.08
N ILE A 35 -15.68 -0.66 -9.99
CA ILE A 35 -14.78 0.48 -9.91
C ILE A 35 -15.62 1.74 -10.02
N ILE A 36 -15.55 2.59 -9.01
CA ILE A 36 -16.21 3.89 -8.98
C ILE A 36 -15.16 4.97 -8.76
N ILE A 37 -15.21 6.01 -9.58
CA ILE A 37 -14.49 7.27 -9.32
C ILE A 37 -15.50 8.33 -8.95
N ALA A 38 -15.33 8.93 -7.78
CA ALA A 38 -16.25 9.92 -7.24
C ALA A 38 -15.52 10.98 -6.42
N ASP A 39 -16.11 12.17 -6.31
CA ASP A 39 -15.73 13.13 -5.28
C ASP A 39 -16.61 12.90 -4.04
N LEU A 40 -15.96 12.77 -2.89
CA LEU A 40 -16.61 12.76 -1.58
C LEU A 40 -16.61 14.18 -1.01
N GLU A 41 -17.65 14.55 -0.26
CA GLU A 41 -17.78 15.91 0.28
C GLU A 41 -16.59 16.33 1.15
N ASP A 42 -16.11 15.42 2.02
CA ASP A 42 -15.03 15.71 2.98
C ASP A 42 -13.64 15.26 2.49
N PHE A 43 -13.57 14.32 1.53
CA PHE A 43 -12.30 13.65 1.18
C PHE A 43 -11.82 13.86 -0.26
N GLY A 44 -12.54 14.66 -1.05
CA GLY A 44 -12.15 14.96 -2.43
C GLY A 44 -12.28 13.76 -3.36
N ARG A 45 -11.50 13.73 -4.45
CA ARG A 45 -11.60 12.65 -5.43
C ARG A 45 -11.08 11.33 -4.88
N CYS A 46 -11.84 10.26 -5.04
CA CYS A 46 -11.52 8.95 -4.51
C CYS A 46 -11.68 7.82 -5.54
N LEU A 47 -10.96 6.74 -5.29
CA LEU A 47 -11.16 5.43 -5.89
C LEU A 47 -11.97 4.57 -4.91
N ILE A 48 -13.07 3.99 -5.39
CA ILE A 48 -13.90 3.05 -4.63
C ILE A 48 -13.95 1.73 -5.41
N LEU A 49 -13.57 0.64 -4.75
CA LEU A 49 -13.61 -0.72 -5.31
C LEU A 49 -14.59 -1.58 -4.51
N ASP A 50 -15.55 -2.22 -5.19
CA ASP A 50 -16.63 -3.03 -4.59
C ASP A 50 -17.29 -2.37 -3.36
N GLY A 51 -17.47 -1.05 -3.40
CA GLY A 51 -18.11 -0.26 -2.34
C GLY A 51 -17.20 0.20 -1.21
N TYR A 52 -15.90 -0.13 -1.24
CA TYR A 52 -14.91 0.30 -0.26
C TYR A 52 -14.01 1.39 -0.82
N ILE A 53 -13.87 2.51 -0.08
CA ILE A 53 -12.89 3.55 -0.42
C ILE A 53 -11.49 2.95 -0.33
N GLN A 54 -10.75 2.97 -1.43
CA GLN A 54 -9.37 2.47 -1.50
C GLN A 54 -8.35 3.59 -1.36
N SER A 55 -8.71 4.80 -1.80
CA SER A 55 -7.82 5.94 -1.76
C SER A 55 -8.60 7.23 -1.99
N SER A 56 -8.19 8.30 -1.33
CA SER A 56 -8.85 9.60 -1.43
C SER A 56 -7.83 10.73 -1.47
N GLU A 57 -8.08 11.73 -2.31
CA GLU A 57 -7.21 12.89 -2.52
C GLU A 57 -6.83 13.60 -1.22
N ALA A 58 -7.74 13.68 -0.26
CA ALA A 58 -7.52 14.38 0.99
C ALA A 58 -6.50 13.72 1.92
N ASP A 59 -6.24 12.41 1.81
CA ASP A 59 -5.44 11.68 2.79
C ASP A 59 -4.62 10.49 2.27
N GLU A 60 -4.65 10.17 0.98
CA GLU A 60 -3.87 9.06 0.40
C GLU A 60 -2.37 9.16 0.70
N PHE A 61 -1.84 10.38 0.83
CA PHE A 61 -0.43 10.60 1.18
C PHE A 61 -0.08 10.02 2.56
N ILE A 62 -1.03 9.95 3.50
CA ILE A 62 -0.82 9.34 4.80
C ILE A 62 -0.58 7.84 4.62
N TYR A 63 -1.44 7.17 3.85
CA TYR A 63 -1.33 5.74 3.57
C TYR A 63 -0.06 5.43 2.77
N HIS A 64 0.14 6.08 1.63
CA HIS A 64 1.25 5.72 0.72
C HIS A 64 2.62 6.07 1.28
N GLU A 65 2.77 7.19 1.99
CA GLU A 65 4.07 7.52 2.60
C GLU A 65 4.44 6.50 3.68
N PHE A 66 3.47 6.01 4.46
CA PHE A 66 3.71 4.99 5.49
C PHE A 66 3.76 3.56 4.96
N LEU A 67 3.09 3.23 3.86
CA LEU A 67 3.29 1.96 3.17
C LEU A 67 4.71 1.88 2.59
N VAL A 68 5.18 2.95 1.95
CA VAL A 68 6.40 2.92 1.14
C VAL A 68 7.66 3.27 1.93
N HIS A 69 7.69 4.43 2.58
CA HIS A 69 8.95 4.99 3.07
C HIS A 69 9.64 4.21 4.19
N PRO A 70 8.92 3.65 5.19
CA PRO A 70 9.52 2.76 6.18
C PRO A 70 10.37 1.65 5.56
N ALA A 71 9.81 0.87 4.64
CA ALA A 71 10.52 -0.25 4.00
C ALA A 71 11.70 0.24 3.14
N MET A 72 11.50 1.32 2.38
CA MET A 72 12.55 1.91 1.55
C MET A 72 13.74 2.37 2.40
N ILE A 73 13.52 2.93 3.59
CA ILE A 73 14.57 3.48 4.47
C ILE A 73 15.33 2.39 5.23
N VAL A 74 14.66 1.29 5.58
CA VAL A 74 15.30 0.10 6.19
C VAL A 74 16.42 -0.44 5.30
N HIS A 75 16.19 -0.48 3.98
CA HIS A 75 17.22 -0.87 3.03
C HIS A 75 18.22 0.29 2.78
N PRO A 76 19.55 0.08 2.80
CA PRO A 76 20.53 1.17 2.73
C PRO A 76 20.54 1.92 1.38
N SER A 77 20.27 1.23 0.28
CA SER A 77 20.26 1.82 -1.08
C SER A 77 19.37 1.01 -2.04
N PRO A 78 18.03 1.08 -1.92
CA PRO A 78 17.12 0.30 -2.78
C PRO A 78 17.16 0.82 -4.22
N ARG A 79 17.38 -0.09 -5.18
CA ARG A 79 17.49 0.18 -6.62
C ARG A 79 16.36 -0.46 -7.42
N LYS A 80 16.01 -1.71 -7.11
CA LYS A 80 14.95 -2.46 -7.79
C LYS A 80 13.77 -2.69 -6.85
N VAL A 81 12.61 -2.15 -7.22
CA VAL A 81 11.41 -2.23 -6.40
C VAL A 81 10.30 -2.93 -7.17
N LEU A 82 9.60 -3.85 -6.52
CA LEU A 82 8.38 -4.47 -7.03
C LEU A 82 7.19 -4.00 -6.19
N ILE A 83 6.11 -3.60 -6.85
CA ILE A 83 4.81 -3.28 -6.25
C ILE A 83 3.80 -4.28 -6.83
N ILE A 84 3.10 -4.99 -5.97
CA ILE A 84 1.94 -5.80 -6.36
C ILE A 84 0.67 -5.06 -5.91
N GLY A 85 -0.23 -4.81 -6.86
CA GLY A 85 -1.37 -3.91 -6.69
C GLY A 85 -0.98 -2.45 -6.90
N GLY A 86 -1.65 -1.54 -6.19
CA GLY A 86 -1.40 -0.10 -6.29
C GLY A 86 -1.76 0.51 -7.65
N GLY A 87 -2.77 -0.02 -8.34
CA GLY A 87 -3.19 0.39 -9.68
C GLY A 87 -3.46 1.89 -9.87
N GLU A 88 -3.71 2.62 -8.79
CA GLU A 88 -3.83 4.08 -8.78
C GLU A 88 -2.51 4.84 -8.97
N GLY A 89 -1.37 4.18 -8.77
CA GLY A 89 -0.03 4.72 -9.00
C GLY A 89 0.56 5.54 -7.85
N ALA A 90 -0.13 5.72 -6.73
CA ALA A 90 0.39 6.51 -5.61
C ALA A 90 1.56 5.82 -4.88
N ALA A 91 1.51 4.49 -4.66
CA ALA A 91 2.67 3.74 -4.16
C ALA A 91 3.88 3.86 -5.11
N LEU A 92 3.65 3.75 -6.42
CA LEU A 92 4.70 3.93 -7.45
C LEU A 92 5.28 5.35 -7.43
N ARG A 93 4.43 6.38 -7.26
CA ARG A 93 4.85 7.77 -7.06
C ARG A 93 5.80 7.90 -5.87
N GLU A 94 5.44 7.33 -4.72
CA GLU A 94 6.25 7.40 -3.51
C GLU A 94 7.59 6.64 -3.64
N VAL A 95 7.58 5.48 -4.29
CA VAL A 95 8.81 4.71 -4.57
C VAL A 95 9.77 5.54 -5.41
N LEU A 96 9.28 6.14 -6.50
CA LEU A 96 10.10 6.89 -7.44
C LEU A 96 10.55 8.27 -6.95
N LYS A 97 10.15 8.69 -5.74
CA LYS A 97 10.80 9.81 -5.04
C LYS A 97 12.23 9.47 -4.60
N HIS A 98 12.55 8.20 -4.35
CA HIS A 98 13.88 7.78 -3.88
C HIS A 98 14.86 7.79 -5.06
N ASN A 99 15.83 8.71 -5.04
CA ASN A 99 16.79 8.87 -6.15
C ASN A 99 17.70 7.65 -6.40
N THR A 100 17.77 6.71 -5.45
CA THR A 100 18.49 5.43 -5.58
C THR A 100 17.77 4.43 -6.48
N VAL A 101 16.46 4.57 -6.69
CA VAL A 101 15.67 3.63 -7.50
C VAL A 101 16.10 3.74 -8.96
N GLU A 102 16.42 2.61 -9.56
CA GLU A 102 16.79 2.44 -10.96
C GLU A 102 15.64 1.83 -11.77
N GLU A 103 14.85 0.95 -11.15
CA GLU A 103 13.70 0.26 -11.76
C GLU A 103 12.60 0.06 -10.71
N ALA A 104 11.37 0.44 -11.04
CA ALA A 104 10.17 0.15 -10.25
C ALA A 104 9.16 -0.60 -11.14
N VAL A 105 8.91 -1.86 -10.82
CA VAL A 105 7.89 -2.69 -11.49
C VAL A 105 6.61 -2.61 -10.68
N MET A 106 5.50 -2.21 -11.31
CA MET A 106 4.16 -2.26 -10.72
C MET A 106 3.35 -3.31 -11.46
N VAL A 107 2.78 -4.25 -10.73
CA VAL A 107 1.96 -5.34 -11.29
C VAL A 107 0.56 -5.23 -10.73
N ASP A 108 -0.40 -4.95 -11.59
CA ASP A 108 -1.81 -4.94 -11.23
C ASP A 108 -2.59 -5.89 -12.16
N ILE A 109 -3.56 -6.61 -11.59
CA ILE A 109 -4.35 -7.58 -12.34
C ILE A 109 -5.47 -6.90 -13.16
N ASP A 110 -5.93 -5.73 -12.70
CA ASP A 110 -7.09 -5.05 -13.24
C ASP A 110 -6.69 -3.84 -14.09
N LYS A 111 -6.65 -4.05 -15.41
CA LYS A 111 -6.39 -3.00 -16.39
C LYS A 111 -7.33 -1.82 -16.23
N ASP A 112 -8.60 -2.06 -15.88
CA ASP A 112 -9.61 -1.03 -15.84
C ASP A 112 -9.37 -0.06 -14.66
N VAL A 113 -8.84 -0.56 -13.54
CA VAL A 113 -8.39 0.30 -12.43
C VAL A 113 -7.29 1.22 -12.92
N VAL A 114 -6.23 0.67 -13.52
CA VAL A 114 -5.07 1.47 -13.99
C VAL A 114 -5.48 2.54 -15.00
N GLU A 115 -6.32 2.20 -15.98
CA GLU A 115 -6.74 3.16 -17.01
C GLU A 115 -7.68 4.23 -16.46
N LEU A 116 -8.64 3.87 -15.59
CA LEU A 116 -9.50 4.86 -14.93
C LEU A 116 -8.70 5.76 -13.98
N SER A 117 -7.69 5.23 -13.30
CA SER A 117 -6.80 6.02 -12.45
C SER A 117 -5.96 7.01 -13.25
N LYS A 118 -5.43 6.62 -14.42
CA LYS A 118 -4.72 7.54 -15.33
C LYS A 118 -5.61 8.70 -15.81
N GLU A 119 -6.88 8.42 -16.06
CA GLU A 119 -7.83 9.39 -16.59
C GLU A 119 -8.34 10.33 -15.48
N TYR A 120 -8.74 9.78 -14.34
CA TYR A 120 -9.49 10.52 -13.33
C TYR A 120 -8.70 10.85 -12.05
N LEU A 121 -7.56 10.20 -11.78
CA LEU A 121 -6.80 10.35 -10.53
C LEU A 121 -5.40 11.00 -10.72
N PRO A 122 -5.22 12.07 -11.52
CA PRO A 122 -3.90 12.66 -11.76
C PRO A 122 -3.24 13.26 -10.51
N MET A 123 -4.03 13.64 -9.51
CA MET A 123 -3.53 14.09 -8.20
C MET A 123 -2.81 12.98 -7.43
N MET A 124 -3.22 11.73 -7.61
CA MET A 124 -2.63 10.55 -6.98
C MET A 124 -1.35 10.12 -7.70
N HIS A 125 -1.41 9.74 -8.97
CA HIS A 125 -0.22 9.22 -9.66
C HIS A 125 0.78 10.31 -10.08
N ARG A 126 0.36 11.57 -10.22
CA ARG A 126 1.21 12.72 -10.62
C ARG A 126 2.14 12.43 -11.81
N ASN A 127 1.55 11.86 -12.87
CA ASN A 127 2.25 11.42 -14.09
C ASN A 127 3.36 10.37 -13.90
N VAL A 128 3.42 9.67 -12.76
CA VAL A 128 4.47 8.67 -12.51
C VAL A 128 4.47 7.51 -13.50
N PHE A 129 3.32 7.16 -14.09
CA PHE A 129 3.23 6.12 -15.12
C PHE A 129 4.07 6.40 -16.37
N SER A 130 4.41 7.67 -16.64
CA SER A 130 5.28 8.06 -17.75
C SER A 130 6.76 8.17 -17.36
N ASN A 131 7.11 7.85 -16.10
CA ASN A 131 8.49 7.88 -15.64
C ASN A 131 9.29 6.76 -16.33
N PRO A 132 10.48 7.04 -16.88
CA PRO A 132 11.29 6.01 -17.59
C PRO A 132 11.75 4.86 -16.69
N LYS A 133 11.70 5.02 -15.36
CA LYS A 133 12.02 3.98 -14.38
C LYS A 133 10.80 3.14 -13.98
N ALA A 134 9.60 3.54 -14.39
CA ALA A 134 8.36 2.81 -14.10
C ALA A 134 8.10 1.76 -15.19
N ASN A 135 7.82 0.53 -14.76
CA ASN A 135 7.36 -0.55 -15.62
C ASN A 135 6.02 -1.08 -15.09
N VAL A 136 4.93 -0.70 -15.76
CA VAL A 136 3.57 -1.09 -15.35
C VAL A 136 3.12 -2.30 -16.16
N LEU A 137 2.87 -3.40 -15.47
CA LEU A 137 2.46 -4.67 -16.07
C LEU A 137 1.04 -5.02 -15.65
N ILE A 138 0.20 -5.34 -16.63
CA ILE A 138 -1.15 -5.84 -16.40
C ILE A 138 -1.11 -7.37 -16.38
N THR A 139 -0.99 -7.97 -15.21
CA THR A 139 -0.98 -9.42 -15.01
C THR A 139 -1.28 -9.77 -13.56
N ASP A 140 -1.63 -11.03 -13.30
CA ASP A 140 -1.76 -11.54 -11.94
C ASP A 140 -0.41 -11.45 -11.19
N GLY A 141 -0.43 -10.85 -10.00
CA GLY A 141 0.77 -10.63 -9.18
C GLY A 141 1.39 -11.90 -8.62
N LYS A 142 0.57 -12.91 -8.27
CA LYS A 142 1.04 -14.22 -7.82
C LYS A 142 1.74 -14.96 -8.94
N LYS A 143 1.17 -14.93 -10.15
CA LYS A 143 1.79 -15.44 -11.37
C LYS A 143 3.12 -14.74 -11.65
N TYR A 144 3.17 -13.42 -11.57
CA TYR A 144 4.42 -12.68 -11.80
C TYR A 144 5.52 -13.09 -10.80
N ILE A 145 5.18 -13.22 -9.51
CA ILE A 145 6.14 -13.68 -8.49
C ILE A 145 6.61 -15.12 -8.76
N ASP A 146 5.72 -15.99 -9.25
CA ASP A 146 6.04 -17.39 -9.53
C ASP A 146 6.94 -17.57 -10.76
N GLU A 147 6.85 -16.67 -11.73
CA GLU A 147 7.52 -16.78 -13.04
C GLU A 147 8.74 -15.88 -13.19
N THR A 148 8.94 -14.89 -12.32
CA THR A 148 10.03 -13.91 -12.48
C THR A 148 11.39 -14.46 -12.02
N ASP A 149 12.39 -14.31 -12.88
CA ASP A 149 13.80 -14.56 -12.54
C ASP A 149 14.49 -13.32 -11.93
N LYS A 150 13.78 -12.18 -11.83
CA LYS A 150 14.33 -10.93 -11.28
C LYS A 150 14.45 -11.02 -9.75
N LYS A 151 15.46 -10.31 -9.22
CA LYS A 151 15.58 -10.02 -7.80
C LYS A 151 15.27 -8.55 -7.50
N PHE A 152 14.63 -8.30 -6.38
CA PHE A 152 14.22 -6.97 -5.91
C PHE A 152 14.82 -6.66 -4.55
N ASP A 153 15.23 -5.42 -4.36
CA ASP A 153 15.68 -4.92 -3.06
C ASP A 153 14.47 -4.70 -2.13
N ILE A 154 13.35 -4.24 -2.71
CA ILE A 154 12.10 -3.97 -2.00
C ILE A 154 10.93 -4.64 -2.73
N VAL A 155 10.04 -5.29 -1.97
CA VAL A 155 8.71 -5.72 -2.45
C VAL A 155 7.63 -5.06 -1.61
N ILE A 156 6.68 -4.38 -2.27
CA ILE A 156 5.54 -3.71 -1.67
C ILE A 156 4.28 -4.44 -2.09
N LEU A 157 3.50 -4.90 -1.12
CA LEU A 157 2.20 -5.53 -1.35
C LEU A 157 1.10 -4.52 -0.99
N ASP A 158 0.62 -3.82 -2.00
CA ASP A 158 -0.43 -2.81 -1.93
C ASP A 158 -1.76 -3.40 -2.44
N LEU A 159 -2.24 -4.36 -1.67
CA LEU A 159 -3.38 -5.22 -2.01
C LEU A 159 -4.61 -4.76 -1.24
N THR A 160 -5.80 -5.18 -1.68
CA THR A 160 -7.03 -5.08 -0.88
C THR A 160 -6.93 -5.92 0.39
N ASP A 161 -7.71 -5.57 1.41
CA ASP A 161 -7.68 -6.22 2.72
C ASP A 161 -7.72 -7.76 2.68
N PRO A 162 -7.03 -8.46 3.61
CA PRO A 162 -6.96 -9.93 3.64
C PRO A 162 -8.31 -10.63 3.84
N TYR A 163 -9.33 -9.90 4.32
CA TYR A 163 -10.70 -10.35 4.50
C TYR A 163 -11.67 -9.90 3.41
N SER A 164 -11.19 -9.19 2.37
CA SER A 164 -12.03 -8.69 1.26
C SER A 164 -12.51 -9.82 0.35
N SER A 165 -11.66 -10.82 0.09
CA SER A 165 -11.99 -11.97 -0.75
C SER A 165 -11.09 -13.19 -0.45
N PRO A 166 -11.51 -14.41 -0.83
CA PRO A 166 -10.63 -15.58 -0.78
C PRO A 166 -9.35 -15.42 -1.61
N ILE A 167 -9.44 -14.71 -2.75
CA ILE A 167 -8.30 -14.45 -3.64
C ILE A 167 -7.28 -13.54 -2.93
N ALA A 168 -7.76 -12.49 -2.25
CA ALA A 168 -6.89 -11.63 -1.45
C ALA A 168 -6.22 -12.46 -0.34
N ARG A 169 -6.97 -13.27 0.42
CA ARG A 169 -6.44 -14.08 1.53
C ARG A 169 -5.28 -14.99 1.14
N ASP A 170 -5.30 -15.55 -0.07
CA ASP A 170 -4.20 -16.39 -0.58
C ASP A 170 -2.85 -15.66 -0.67
N LEU A 171 -2.88 -14.33 -0.87
CA LEU A 171 -1.71 -13.45 -0.94
C LEU A 171 -1.16 -13.07 0.45
N TYR A 172 -1.81 -13.52 1.53
CA TYR A 172 -1.41 -13.23 2.91
C TYR A 172 -0.88 -14.47 3.66
N THR A 173 -0.56 -15.54 2.94
CA THR A 173 -0.12 -16.80 3.52
C THR A 173 1.41 -16.88 3.66
N ALA A 174 1.89 -17.69 4.62
CA ALA A 174 3.33 -17.96 4.74
C ALA A 174 3.90 -18.61 3.48
N GLN A 175 3.10 -19.37 2.72
CA GLN A 175 3.53 -19.94 1.44
C GLN A 175 3.79 -18.84 0.41
N PHE A 176 2.89 -17.86 0.29
CA PHE A 176 3.08 -16.72 -0.59
C PHE A 176 4.27 -15.87 -0.16
N TYR A 177 4.39 -15.56 1.13
CA TYR A 177 5.54 -14.79 1.62
C TYR A 177 6.89 -15.48 1.43
N ARG A 178 6.97 -16.82 1.45
CA ARG A 178 8.20 -17.53 1.07
C ARG A 178 8.58 -17.32 -0.39
N LYS A 179 7.59 -17.24 -1.29
CA LYS A 179 7.82 -16.91 -2.70
C LYS A 179 8.32 -15.47 -2.85
N VAL A 180 7.69 -14.52 -2.16
CA VAL A 180 8.17 -13.12 -2.08
C VAL A 180 9.59 -13.06 -1.54
N HIS A 181 9.88 -13.76 -0.45
CA HIS A 181 11.21 -13.85 0.14
C HIS A 181 12.24 -14.42 -0.86
N SER A 182 11.85 -15.38 -1.69
CA SER A 182 12.73 -15.99 -2.68
C SER A 182 13.15 -15.01 -3.78
N ILE A 183 12.31 -14.03 -4.15
CA ILE A 183 12.62 -13.01 -5.17
C ILE A 183 13.25 -11.74 -4.60
N LEU A 184 13.36 -11.62 -3.28
CA LEU A 184 14.15 -10.56 -2.65
C LEU A 184 15.65 -10.83 -2.79
N THR A 185 16.48 -9.77 -2.87
CA THR A 185 17.93 -9.85 -2.68
C THR A 185 18.28 -10.38 -1.28
N ASP A 186 19.56 -10.67 -1.01
CA ASP A 186 20.01 -11.23 0.27
C ASP A 186 19.74 -10.30 1.46
N ASP A 187 19.64 -9.00 1.21
CA ASP A 187 19.36 -7.95 2.18
C ASP A 187 18.02 -7.25 1.94
N GLY A 188 17.16 -7.85 1.11
CA GLY A 188 15.90 -7.27 0.69
C GLY A 188 14.84 -7.19 1.79
N VAL A 189 13.88 -6.29 1.58
CA VAL A 189 12.82 -5.94 2.52
C VAL A 189 11.45 -6.05 1.82
N MET A 190 10.48 -6.62 2.52
CA MET A 190 9.09 -6.63 2.11
C MET A 190 8.26 -5.76 3.05
N VAL A 191 7.22 -5.12 2.51
CA VAL A 191 6.14 -4.51 3.29
C VAL A 191 4.78 -4.87 2.71
N THR A 192 3.81 -5.09 3.57
CA THR A 192 2.41 -5.31 3.19
C THR A 192 1.50 -4.44 4.01
N GLN A 193 0.44 -3.90 3.38
CA GLN A 193 -0.74 -3.46 4.10
C GLN A 193 -1.45 -4.69 4.69
N ALA A 194 -2.00 -4.60 5.90
CA ALA A 194 -2.53 -5.73 6.67
C ALA A 194 -3.95 -5.48 7.25
N GLY A 195 -4.71 -4.56 6.65
CA GLY A 195 -6.07 -4.23 7.07
C GLY A 195 -6.14 -3.57 8.45
N SER A 196 -7.19 -3.87 9.23
CA SER A 196 -7.38 -3.35 10.58
C SER A 196 -7.30 -4.42 11.68
N SER A 197 -6.33 -4.29 12.58
CA SER A 197 -6.12 -5.15 13.75
C SER A 197 -7.18 -4.96 14.83
N PHE A 198 -7.87 -3.82 14.84
CA PHE A 198 -8.95 -3.54 15.78
C PHE A 198 -10.22 -4.29 15.37
N PHE A 199 -10.65 -4.17 14.11
CA PHE A 199 -11.88 -4.80 13.62
C PHE A 199 -11.70 -6.27 13.23
N PHE A 200 -10.50 -6.67 12.80
CA PHE A 200 -10.21 -8.00 12.26
C PHE A 200 -8.94 -8.61 12.88
N ARG A 201 -8.84 -8.56 14.21
CA ARG A 201 -7.67 -9.03 14.98
C ARG A 201 -7.18 -10.44 14.62
N GLU A 202 -8.09 -11.40 14.45
CA GLU A 202 -7.73 -12.79 14.12
C GLU A 202 -7.02 -12.87 12.76
N VAL A 203 -7.58 -12.22 11.73
CA VAL A 203 -7.00 -12.18 10.39
C VAL A 203 -5.66 -11.43 10.42
N TYR A 204 -5.57 -10.32 11.15
CA TYR A 204 -4.32 -9.59 11.34
C TYR A 204 -3.23 -10.48 11.97
N ASN A 205 -3.57 -11.25 13.01
CA ASN A 205 -2.64 -12.17 13.65
C ASN A 205 -2.15 -13.26 12.70
N GLU A 206 -3.03 -13.81 11.85
CA GLU A 206 -2.64 -14.78 10.81
C GLU A 206 -1.62 -14.17 9.84
N VAL A 207 -1.86 -12.94 9.37
CA VAL A 207 -0.96 -12.20 8.49
C VAL A 207 0.40 -11.98 9.16
N ARG A 208 0.40 -11.47 10.40
CA ARG A 208 1.62 -11.26 11.19
C ARG A 208 2.42 -12.54 11.36
N ASP A 209 1.76 -13.62 11.77
CA ASP A 209 2.41 -14.91 12.03
C ASP A 209 2.97 -15.50 10.74
N ALA A 210 2.28 -15.32 9.61
CA ALA A 210 2.78 -15.70 8.29
C ALA A 210 4.05 -14.93 7.89
N VAL A 211 4.16 -13.62 8.18
CA VAL A 211 5.40 -12.86 7.94
C VAL A 211 6.51 -13.31 8.89
N LYS A 212 6.19 -13.49 10.17
CA LYS A 212 7.14 -13.83 11.24
C LYS A 212 7.86 -15.15 11.01
N VAL A 213 7.20 -16.15 10.42
CA VAL A 213 7.85 -17.45 10.11
C VAL A 213 8.76 -17.40 8.87
N VAL A 214 8.74 -16.30 8.10
CA VAL A 214 9.50 -16.15 6.86
C VAL A 214 10.68 -15.20 7.03
N PHE A 215 10.54 -14.13 7.81
CA PHE A 215 11.56 -13.08 7.95
C PHE A 215 12.19 -13.07 9.36
N PRO A 216 13.53 -12.90 9.46
CA PRO A 216 14.21 -12.82 10.75
C PRO A 216 13.92 -11.53 11.52
N TYR A 217 13.66 -10.42 10.80
CA TYR A 217 13.26 -9.15 11.39
C TYR A 217 11.87 -8.77 10.91
N ILE A 218 11.00 -8.39 11.84
CA ILE A 218 9.64 -7.94 11.59
C ILE A 218 9.40 -6.62 12.32
N LEU A 219 8.64 -5.73 11.69
CA LEU A 219 8.14 -4.51 12.32
C LEU A 219 6.66 -4.33 11.96
N GLU A 220 5.84 -4.14 12.98
CA GLU A 220 4.42 -3.86 12.88
C GLU A 220 4.17 -2.40 13.25
N TYR A 221 3.33 -1.70 12.48
CA TYR A 221 2.92 -0.34 12.80
C TYR A 221 1.54 -0.05 12.23
N GLN A 222 0.92 1.04 12.68
CA GLN A 222 -0.40 1.45 12.22
C GLN A 222 -0.53 2.96 12.10
N VAL A 223 -1.39 3.39 11.18
CA VAL A 223 -1.66 4.80 10.92
C VAL A 223 -3.15 4.99 10.70
N TRP A 224 -3.72 6.02 11.34
CA TRP A 224 -5.12 6.40 11.13
C TRP A 224 -5.31 6.98 9.72
N ILE A 225 -6.20 6.38 8.93
CA ILE A 225 -6.59 6.88 7.59
C ILE A 225 -8.02 7.43 7.69
N PRO A 226 -8.20 8.76 7.70
CA PRO A 226 -9.51 9.40 7.89
C PRO A 226 -10.63 8.89 6.96
N SER A 227 -10.35 8.76 5.66
CA SER A 227 -11.30 8.34 4.63
C SER A 227 -11.66 6.86 4.72
N PHE A 228 -10.87 6.04 5.42
CA PHE A 228 -11.18 4.65 5.69
C PHE A 228 -12.01 4.51 6.98
N GLY A 229 -11.86 5.45 7.92
CA GLY A 229 -12.52 5.40 9.22
C GLY A 229 -11.91 4.38 10.18
N TYR A 230 -10.67 3.95 9.93
CA TYR A 230 -9.91 3.05 10.81
C TYR A 230 -8.40 3.27 10.73
N ALA A 231 -7.67 2.71 11.70
CA ALA A 231 -6.22 2.60 11.64
C ALA A 231 -5.83 1.41 10.74
N CYS A 232 -5.12 1.72 9.66
CA CYS A 232 -4.57 0.73 8.74
C CYS A 232 -3.24 0.22 9.30
N ASN A 233 -3.06 -1.10 9.30
CA ASN A 233 -1.86 -1.76 9.78
C ASN A 233 -0.93 -2.11 8.64
N PHE A 234 0.37 -2.05 8.91
CA PHE A 234 1.42 -2.43 7.99
C PHE A 234 2.41 -3.35 8.68
N ILE A 235 2.99 -4.28 7.92
CA ILE A 235 4.00 -5.20 8.42
C ILE A 235 5.19 -5.21 7.47
N ILE A 236 6.37 -4.89 8.00
CA ILE A 236 7.66 -5.06 7.33
C ILE A 236 8.26 -6.41 7.70
N GLY A 237 8.73 -7.14 6.69
CA GLY A 237 9.64 -8.29 6.85
C GLY A 237 10.99 -7.98 6.22
N SER A 238 12.08 -8.06 6.99
CA SER A 238 13.43 -7.76 6.52
C SER A 238 14.36 -8.95 6.70
N LYS A 239 15.17 -9.25 5.69
CA LYS A 239 16.15 -10.34 5.74
C LYS A 239 17.38 -10.03 6.59
N LYS A 240 17.74 -8.75 6.74
CA LYS A 240 19.06 -8.36 7.27
C LYS A 240 19.04 -7.19 8.24
N TYR A 241 18.26 -6.17 7.94
CA TYR A 241 18.25 -4.92 8.72
C TYR A 241 17.08 -4.93 9.68
N ASN A 242 17.33 -4.71 10.97
CA ASN A 242 16.26 -4.57 11.95
C ASN A 242 15.63 -3.17 11.83
N PRO A 243 14.34 -3.04 11.46
CA PRO A 243 13.71 -1.73 11.32
C PRO A 243 13.67 -0.90 12.63
N MET A 244 13.72 -1.57 13.78
CA MET A 244 13.74 -0.92 15.10
C MET A 244 15.05 -0.19 15.40
N ASP A 245 16.13 -0.46 14.65
CA ASP A 245 17.42 0.20 14.87
C ASP A 245 17.47 1.63 14.27
N LEU A 246 16.46 2.01 13.48
CA LEU A 246 16.37 3.33 12.86
C LEU A 246 15.94 4.41 13.86
N THR A 247 16.79 5.41 14.06
CA THR A 247 16.46 6.61 14.85
C THR A 247 15.74 7.67 13.99
N PRO A 248 14.96 8.59 14.59
CA PRO A 248 14.33 9.70 13.87
C PRO A 248 15.30 10.48 12.97
N ASN A 249 16.45 10.88 13.52
CA ASN A 249 17.47 11.62 12.76
C ASN A 249 17.97 10.80 11.57
N LYS A 250 18.16 9.48 11.74
CA LYS A 250 18.63 8.63 10.64
C LYS A 250 17.60 8.51 9.52
N VAL A 251 16.32 8.45 9.85
CA VAL A 251 15.21 8.48 8.88
C VAL A 251 15.25 9.80 8.10
N ASP A 252 15.31 10.93 8.79
CA ASP A 252 15.30 12.26 8.15
C ASP A 252 16.56 12.50 7.30
N GLU A 253 17.73 12.11 7.78
CA GLU A 253 18.99 12.14 7.01
C GLU A 253 18.88 11.30 5.73
N THR A 254 18.24 10.13 5.81
CA THR A 254 18.08 9.23 4.66
C THR A 254 17.11 9.82 3.64
N LEU A 255 16.01 10.41 4.08
CA LEU A 255 15.06 11.14 3.22
C LEU A 255 15.78 12.29 2.48
N ILE A 256 16.54 13.11 3.21
CA ILE A 256 17.31 14.23 2.63
C ILE A 256 18.34 13.73 1.61
N LYS A 257 19.15 12.73 1.99
CA LYS A 257 20.16 12.13 1.11
C LYS A 257 19.56 11.59 -0.18
N ARG A 258 18.34 11.05 -0.11
CA ARG A 258 17.62 10.48 -1.26
C ARG A 258 16.72 11.46 -2.00
N ASN A 259 16.72 12.74 -1.59
CA ASN A 259 15.89 13.80 -2.13
C ASN A 259 14.38 13.49 -2.07
N VAL A 260 13.96 12.78 -1.02
CA VAL A 260 12.55 12.41 -0.82
C VAL A 260 11.86 13.53 -0.05
N LYS A 261 10.78 14.06 -0.64
CA LYS A 261 9.90 15.03 0.00
C LYS A 261 8.58 14.38 0.37
N THR A 262 8.20 14.55 1.63
CA THR A 262 6.99 13.99 2.23
C THR A 262 6.09 15.11 2.74
N VAL A 263 4.79 14.81 2.85
CA VAL A 263 3.78 15.68 3.45
C VAL A 263 3.59 15.30 4.92
N PHE A 264 3.56 14.01 5.21
CA PHE A 264 3.25 13.48 6.53
C PHE A 264 4.41 12.72 7.15
N PHE A 265 5.03 11.79 6.43
CA PHE A 265 6.07 10.92 6.98
C PHE A 265 7.35 11.68 7.33
N ASN A 266 7.90 11.45 8.53
CA ASN A 266 9.22 11.92 8.96
C ASN A 266 9.75 11.02 10.09
N GLY A 267 10.98 11.26 10.53
CA GLY A 267 11.64 10.44 11.55
C GLY A 267 10.90 10.36 12.87
N ILE A 268 10.34 11.47 13.35
CA ILE A 268 9.60 11.49 14.63
C ILE A 268 8.30 10.68 14.50
N ARG A 269 7.56 10.84 13.41
CA ARG A 269 6.32 10.07 13.19
C ARG A 269 6.60 8.60 12.94
N TYR A 270 7.69 8.27 12.24
CA TYR A 270 8.17 6.88 12.14
C TYR A 270 8.41 6.28 13.53
N GLN A 271 9.19 6.95 14.37
CA GLN A 271 9.45 6.47 15.73
C GLN A 271 8.16 6.36 16.56
N ALA A 272 7.25 7.32 16.43
CA ALA A 272 5.98 7.29 17.14
C ALA A 272 5.14 6.06 16.78
N VAL A 273 4.99 5.72 15.49
CA VAL A 273 4.14 4.59 15.08
C VAL A 273 4.75 3.23 15.44
N ILE A 274 6.09 3.10 15.40
CA ILE A 274 6.74 1.83 15.76
C ILE A 274 6.78 1.60 17.27
N LEU A 275 6.78 2.66 18.09
CA LEU A 275 6.74 2.56 19.55
C LEU A 275 5.33 2.46 20.11
N MET A 276 4.31 2.90 19.37
CA MET A 276 2.91 2.79 19.77
C MET A 276 2.45 1.32 19.84
N GLY A 277 2.99 0.47 18.96
CA GLY A 277 2.54 -0.91 18.82
C GLY A 277 1.15 -1.02 18.17
N ILE A 278 0.62 -2.24 18.11
CA ILE A 278 -0.67 -2.53 17.47
C ILE A 278 -1.81 -2.70 18.50
N TYR A 279 -1.51 -3.26 19.67
CA TYR A 279 -2.43 -3.49 20.79
C TYR A 279 -1.66 -3.61 22.11
#